data_AF-A0A0G1H1P1-F1
#
_entry.id   AF-A0A0G1H1P1-F1
#
_cell.length_a   1.000
_cell.length_b   1.000
_cell.length_c   1.000
_cell.angle_alpha   90.00
_cell.angle_beta   90.00
_cell.angle_gamma   90.00
#
_symmetry.space_group_name_H-M   'P 1'
#
loop_
_entity.id
_entity.type
_entity.pdbx_description
1 polymer ?
#
loop_
_entity_poly.entity_id
_entity_poly.type
_entity_poly.pdbx_seq_one_letter_code
_entity_poly.pdbx_strand_id
1 'polypeptide(L)'
;MNVCMNNSNKSSNEGLTLVEVLIATSIISAFLLALFGVHNLYLKTALSNGEVIKATGLAEESLEVMRFLRDSSWSANIAPLSLDVDYGLVFDAGVWQVTADNIWIDDTFERTITLSAVYRDSSGDIISSGGTLDPDTLLLVSNVSWSNRGATTTKSISTYLTNLSDV
;
A
#
# COMPACT_ATOMS: atom_id res chain seq x y z
N MET A 1 88.87 -22.98 3.70
CA MET A 1 87.82 -23.38 2.75
C MET A 1 86.49 -23.36 3.47
N ASN A 2 85.64 -22.36 3.23
CA ASN A 2 84.21 -22.46 3.49
C ASN A 2 83.48 -21.44 2.61
N VAL A 3 82.49 -21.96 1.91
CA VAL A 3 81.79 -21.35 0.77
C VAL A 3 80.70 -20.43 1.31
N CYS A 4 80.65 -19.19 0.81
CA CYS A 4 79.51 -18.30 1.01
C CYS A 4 78.43 -18.69 -0.01
N MET A 5 77.29 -19.23 0.43
CA MET A 5 76.11 -19.41 -0.41
C MET A 5 75.34 -18.09 -0.50
N ASN A 6 75.29 -17.51 -1.69
CA ASN A 6 74.47 -16.35 -2.00
C ASN A 6 73.04 -16.83 -2.30
N ASN A 7 72.08 -16.50 -1.45
CA ASN A 7 70.67 -16.82 -1.67
C ASN A 7 70.03 -15.76 -2.56
N SER A 8 69.99 -16.00 -3.87
CA SER A 8 69.33 -15.11 -4.81
C SER A 8 67.82 -15.30 -4.74
N ASN A 9 67.12 -14.35 -4.09
CA ASN A 9 65.67 -14.21 -4.17
C ASN A 9 65.25 -14.01 -5.63
N LYS A 10 64.59 -14.99 -6.22
CA LYS A 10 63.93 -14.87 -7.53
C LYS A 10 62.67 -14.03 -7.35
N SER A 11 62.71 -12.76 -7.74
CA SER A 11 61.47 -11.98 -7.93
C SER A 11 60.82 -12.43 -9.24
N SER A 12 59.65 -13.06 -9.19
CA SER A 12 58.86 -13.32 -10.39
C SER A 12 58.26 -11.99 -10.87
N ASN A 13 58.82 -11.45 -11.95
CA ASN A 13 58.15 -10.38 -12.70
C ASN A 13 57.04 -11.03 -13.53
N GLU A 14 55.85 -11.14 -12.94
CA GLU A 14 54.65 -11.63 -13.62
C GLU A 14 53.96 -10.44 -14.30
N GLY A 15 54.13 -10.35 -15.62
CA GLY A 15 53.39 -9.41 -16.45
C GLY A 15 52.05 -9.99 -16.87
N LEU A 16 51.00 -9.17 -16.92
CA LEU A 16 49.70 -9.56 -17.45
C LEU A 16 49.70 -9.51 -18.97
N THR A 17 49.08 -10.49 -19.61
CA THR A 17 48.88 -10.46 -21.07
C THR A 17 47.70 -9.54 -21.42
N LEU A 18 47.73 -8.89 -22.58
CA LEU A 18 46.65 -7.99 -23.01
C LEU A 18 45.30 -8.71 -23.13
N VAL A 19 45.33 -9.99 -23.53
CA VAL A 19 44.14 -10.85 -23.63
C VAL A 19 43.56 -11.16 -22.24
N GLU A 20 44.41 -11.40 -21.25
CA GLU A 20 43.98 -11.65 -19.86
C GLU A 20 43.29 -10.43 -19.24
N VAL A 21 43.84 -9.23 -19.46
CA VAL A 21 43.21 -7.97 -19.04
C VAL A 21 41.86 -7.78 -19.72
N LEU A 22 41.74 -8.13 -21.00
CA LEU A 22 40.47 -8.03 -21.74
C LEU A 22 39.42 -9.01 -21.18
N ILE A 23 39.81 -10.25 -20.90
CA ILE A 23 38.91 -11.25 -20.32
C ILE A 23 38.49 -10.81 -18.91
N ALA A 24 39.42 -10.40 -18.06
CA ALA A 24 39.13 -9.96 -16.70
C ALA A 24 38.19 -8.74 -16.68
N THR A 25 38.45 -7.72 -17.51
CA THR A 25 37.60 -6.53 -17.60
C THR A 25 36.22 -6.84 -18.18
N SER A 26 36.11 -7.76 -19.13
CA SER A 26 34.83 -8.23 -19.66
C SER A 26 34.00 -8.92 -18.59
N ILE A 27 34.61 -9.79 -17.78
CA ILE A 27 33.93 -10.50 -16.69
C ILE A 27 33.46 -9.51 -15.63
N ILE A 28 34.33 -8.60 -15.18
CA ILE A 28 33.98 -7.57 -14.19
C ILE A 28 32.84 -6.69 -14.70
N SER A 29 32.89 -6.27 -15.96
CA SER A 29 31.84 -5.44 -16.56
C SER A 29 30.50 -6.16 -16.62
N ALA A 30 30.48 -7.45 -16.99
CA ALA A 30 29.27 -8.25 -17.00
C ALA A 30 28.67 -8.38 -15.58
N PHE A 31 29.50 -8.61 -14.56
CA PHE A 31 29.05 -8.63 -13.16
C PHE A 31 28.46 -7.29 -12.71
N LEU A 32 29.11 -6.18 -13.05
CA LEU A 32 28.61 -4.85 -12.69
C LEU A 32 27.24 -4.56 -13.33
N LEU A 33 27.06 -4.90 -14.61
CA LEU A 33 25.76 -4.74 -15.28
C LEU A 33 24.66 -5.59 -14.63
N ALA A 34 24.97 -6.83 -14.25
CA ALA A 34 24.03 -7.69 -13.52
C ALA A 34 23.66 -7.07 -12.16
N LEU A 35 24.65 -6.55 -11.42
CA LEU A 35 24.43 -5.91 -10.12
C LEU A 35 23.55 -4.66 -10.24
N PHE A 36 23.80 -3.81 -11.25
CA PHE A 36 22.94 -2.66 -11.53
C PHE A 36 21.51 -3.08 -11.86
N GLY A 37 21.33 -4.17 -12.62
CA GLY A 37 20.00 -4.72 -12.89
C GLY A 37 19.24 -5.11 -11.61
N VAL A 38 19.89 -5.86 -10.71
CA VAL A 38 19.32 -6.27 -9.43
C VAL A 38 19.02 -5.06 -8.53
N HIS A 39 19.92 -4.08 -8.47
CA HIS A 39 19.72 -2.89 -7.66
C HIS A 39 18.51 -2.05 -8.12
N ASN A 40 18.36 -1.85 -9.43
CA ASN A 40 17.19 -1.14 -9.99
C ASN A 40 15.89 -1.90 -9.72
N LEU A 41 15.90 -3.24 -9.82
CA LEU A 41 14.74 -4.06 -9.48
C LEU A 41 14.36 -3.94 -7.99
N TYR A 42 15.36 -3.91 -7.10
CA TYR A 42 15.16 -3.71 -5.67
C TYR A 42 14.50 -2.36 -5.39
N LEU A 43 15.04 -1.27 -5.92
CA LEU A 43 14.47 0.07 -5.72
C LEU A 43 13.02 0.16 -6.23
N LYS A 44 12.75 -0.42 -7.40
CA LYS A 44 11.38 -0.45 -7.97
C LYS A 44 10.40 -1.20 -7.06
N THR A 45 10.83 -2.30 -6.46
CA THR A 45 9.99 -3.08 -5.54
C THR A 45 9.80 -2.35 -4.21
N ALA A 46 10.87 -1.78 -3.66
CA ALA A 46 10.82 -1.03 -2.40
C ALA A 46 9.88 0.18 -2.48
N LEU A 47 9.94 0.95 -3.58
CA LEU A 47 9.06 2.11 -3.78
C LEU A 47 7.59 1.71 -3.96
N SER A 48 7.33 0.66 -4.75
CA SER A 48 5.96 0.16 -4.95
C SER A 48 5.33 -0.36 -3.66
N ASN A 49 6.11 -0.94 -2.75
CA ASN A 49 5.62 -1.32 -1.43
C ASN A 49 5.24 -0.12 -0.57
N GLY A 50 5.92 1.02 -0.73
CA GLY A 50 5.58 2.26 -0.02
C GLY A 50 4.16 2.73 -0.34
N GLU A 51 3.76 2.71 -1.60
CA GLU A 51 2.41 3.07 -2.02
C GLU A 51 1.36 2.12 -1.45
N VAL A 52 1.62 0.81 -1.47
CA VAL A 52 0.70 -0.20 -0.90
C VAL A 52 0.53 0.00 0.61
N ILE A 53 1.62 0.27 1.34
CA ILE A 53 1.58 0.54 2.78
C ILE A 53 0.76 1.80 3.05
N LYS A 54 1.03 2.89 2.31
CA LYS A 54 0.29 4.16 2.46
C LYS A 54 -1.19 3.98 2.13
N ALA A 55 -1.53 3.34 1.01
CA ALA A 55 -2.92 3.08 0.63
C ALA A 55 -3.65 2.21 1.66
N THR A 56 -2.96 1.22 2.25
CA THR A 56 -3.52 0.41 3.34
C THR A 56 -3.80 1.26 4.57
N GLY A 57 -2.84 2.10 5.01
CA GLY A 57 -3.04 2.99 6.15
C GLY A 57 -4.16 4.00 5.94
N LEU A 58 -4.28 4.56 4.72
CA LEU A 58 -5.38 5.48 4.38
C LEU A 58 -6.75 4.78 4.38
N ALA A 59 -6.81 3.52 3.96
CA ALA A 59 -8.04 2.75 3.99
C ALA A 59 -8.43 2.42 5.44
N GLU A 60 -7.47 2.02 6.27
CA GLU A 60 -7.67 1.75 7.71
C GLU A 60 -8.13 3.01 8.46
N GLU A 61 -7.48 4.16 8.20
CA GLU A 61 -7.89 5.46 8.73
C GLU A 61 -9.34 5.78 8.39
N SER A 62 -9.78 5.47 7.16
CA SER A 62 -11.17 5.71 6.74
C SER A 62 -12.18 4.94 7.59
N LEU A 63 -11.89 3.66 7.91
CA LEU A 63 -12.75 2.87 8.76
C LEU A 63 -12.83 3.45 10.17
N GLU A 64 -11.70 3.90 10.72
CA GLU A 64 -11.65 4.52 12.05
C GLU A 64 -12.34 5.89 12.10
N VAL A 65 -12.18 6.71 11.05
CA VAL A 65 -12.89 7.98 10.90
C VAL A 65 -14.40 7.75 10.88
N MET A 66 -14.87 6.77 10.10
CA MET A 66 -16.29 6.46 10.05
C MET A 66 -16.82 5.88 11.37
N ARG A 67 -16.02 5.10 12.09
CA ARG A 67 -16.35 4.67 13.47
C ARG A 67 -16.42 5.84 14.44
N PHE A 68 -15.49 6.78 14.35
CA PHE A 68 -15.50 8.01 15.15
C PHE A 68 -16.76 8.85 14.87
N LEU A 69 -17.12 9.03 13.61
CA LEU A 69 -18.33 9.76 13.20
C LEU A 69 -19.62 9.07 13.69
N ARG A 70 -19.67 7.75 13.57
CA ARG A 70 -20.73 6.90 14.11
C ARG A 70 -20.90 7.13 15.61
N ASP A 71 -19.79 7.05 16.36
CA ASP A 71 -19.78 7.20 17.82
C ASP A 71 -20.12 8.63 18.26
N SER A 72 -19.79 9.63 17.43
CA SER A 72 -20.18 11.01 17.68
C SER A 72 -21.68 11.25 17.53
N SER A 73 -22.32 10.67 16.50
CA SER A 73 -23.77 10.66 16.30
C SER A 73 -24.13 9.88 15.03
N TRP A 74 -24.82 8.74 15.19
CA TRP A 74 -25.37 8.00 14.05
C TRP A 74 -26.33 8.85 13.22
N SER A 75 -27.30 9.49 13.88
CA SER A 75 -28.37 10.24 13.24
C SER A 75 -27.89 11.48 12.48
N ALA A 76 -26.78 12.10 12.91
CA ALA A 76 -26.24 13.29 12.26
C ALA A 76 -25.20 12.96 11.19
N ASN A 77 -24.38 11.92 11.39
CA ASN A 77 -23.20 11.69 10.55
C ASN A 77 -23.33 10.48 9.61
N ILE A 78 -24.17 9.49 9.94
CA ILE A 78 -24.27 8.22 9.19
C ILE A 78 -25.62 8.10 8.49
N ALA A 79 -26.73 8.19 9.25
CA ALA A 79 -28.08 8.01 8.74
C ALA A 79 -28.47 8.93 7.56
N PRO A 80 -27.99 10.19 7.47
CA PRO A 80 -28.31 11.07 6.36
C PRO A 80 -27.58 10.73 5.04
N LEU A 81 -26.57 9.86 5.07
CA LEU A 81 -25.78 9.51 3.89
C LEU A 81 -26.61 8.60 2.98
N SER A 82 -26.64 8.92 1.69
CA SER A 82 -27.23 8.03 0.68
C SER A 82 -26.36 6.79 0.50
N LEU A 83 -27.02 5.64 0.41
CA LEU A 83 -26.35 4.35 0.19
C LEU A 83 -25.86 4.22 -1.26
N ASP A 84 -24.84 3.38 -1.44
CA ASP A 84 -24.21 3.05 -2.73
C ASP A 84 -23.68 4.28 -3.49
N VAL A 85 -23.30 5.31 -2.73
CA VAL A 85 -22.66 6.53 -3.21
C VAL A 85 -21.26 6.61 -2.60
N ASP A 86 -20.29 7.02 -3.42
CA ASP A 86 -18.93 7.28 -3.00
C ASP A 86 -18.82 8.66 -2.35
N TYR A 87 -18.23 8.69 -1.17
CA TYR A 87 -17.93 9.92 -0.44
C TYR A 87 -16.44 10.07 -0.15
N GLY A 88 -15.96 11.30 -0.10
CA GLY A 88 -14.67 11.66 0.45
C GLY A 88 -14.72 11.90 1.96
N LEU A 89 -13.53 11.92 2.58
CA LEU A 89 -13.33 12.24 4.00
C LEU A 89 -12.40 13.44 4.11
N VAL A 90 -12.85 14.50 4.77
CA VAL A 90 -12.09 15.73 5.02
C VAL A 90 -11.91 15.95 6.51
N PHE A 91 -10.73 16.44 6.90
CA PHE A 91 -10.47 16.92 8.24
C PHE A 91 -10.32 18.43 8.19
N ASP A 92 -11.32 19.16 8.69
CA ASP A 92 -11.33 20.62 8.72
C ASP A 92 -11.78 21.12 10.09
N ALA A 93 -11.24 22.27 10.50
CA ALA A 93 -11.52 22.90 11.79
C ALA A 93 -11.41 21.96 13.02
N GLY A 94 -10.58 20.92 12.95
CA GLY A 94 -10.36 19.95 14.03
C GLY A 94 -11.38 18.82 14.09
N VAL A 95 -12.25 18.67 13.08
CA VAL A 95 -13.30 17.64 13.04
C VAL A 95 -13.28 16.92 11.70
N TRP A 96 -13.52 15.60 11.74
CA TRP A 96 -13.73 14.81 10.54
C TRP A 96 -15.12 15.00 9.98
N GLN A 97 -15.25 15.05 8.65
CA GLN A 97 -16.53 15.17 7.96
C GLN A 97 -16.54 14.32 6.69
N VAL A 98 -17.73 13.84 6.33
CA VAL A 98 -18.01 13.18 5.05
C VAL A 98 -18.40 14.24 4.03
N THR A 99 -17.86 14.16 2.82
CA THR A 99 -18.18 15.06 1.72
C THR A 99 -18.50 14.27 0.45
N ALA A 100 -19.37 14.81 -0.41
CA ALA A 100 -19.62 14.25 -1.74
C ALA A 100 -18.51 14.61 -2.74
N ASP A 101 -17.62 15.54 -2.38
CA ASP A 101 -16.48 15.90 -3.20
C ASP A 101 -15.40 14.82 -3.15
N ASN A 102 -14.72 14.65 -4.27
CA ASN A 102 -13.56 13.78 -4.33
C ASN A 102 -12.36 14.42 -3.62
N ILE A 103 -11.66 13.65 -2.79
CA ILE A 103 -10.51 14.11 -2.02
C ILE A 103 -9.26 13.36 -2.45
N TRP A 104 -8.30 14.12 -2.98
CA TRP A 104 -6.95 13.63 -3.30
C TRP A 104 -6.03 13.81 -2.11
N ILE A 105 -5.21 12.78 -1.86
CA ILE A 105 -4.20 12.76 -0.80
C ILE A 105 -2.84 12.69 -1.47
N ASP A 106 -1.99 13.66 -1.13
CA ASP A 106 -0.63 13.79 -1.67
C ASP A 106 -0.61 13.81 -3.22
N ASP A 107 -1.66 14.34 -3.86
CA ASP A 107 -1.90 14.35 -5.32
C ASP A 107 -1.76 12.97 -6.01
N THR A 108 -1.83 11.89 -5.23
CA THR A 108 -1.50 10.53 -5.67
C THR A 108 -2.64 9.55 -5.41
N PHE A 109 -3.22 9.62 -4.21
CA PHE A 109 -4.24 8.68 -3.77
C PHE A 109 -5.61 9.34 -3.81
N GLU A 110 -6.55 8.66 -4.44
CA GLU A 110 -7.97 8.97 -4.37
C GLU A 110 -8.59 8.07 -3.29
N ARG A 111 -9.26 8.68 -2.31
CA ARG A 111 -9.84 7.95 -1.18
C ARG A 111 -11.36 8.13 -1.16
N THR A 112 -12.08 7.02 -1.23
CA THR A 112 -13.54 7.00 -1.14
C THR A 112 -14.03 6.02 -0.08
N ILE A 113 -15.20 6.31 0.46
CA ILE A 113 -16.00 5.39 1.28
C ILE A 113 -17.38 5.22 0.67
N THR A 114 -17.91 4.01 0.76
CA THR A 114 -19.24 3.65 0.27
C THR A 114 -19.99 2.91 1.37
N LEU A 115 -21.25 3.26 1.58
CA LEU A 115 -22.14 2.58 2.52
C LEU A 115 -23.20 1.79 1.76
N SER A 116 -23.37 0.52 2.08
CA SER A 116 -24.39 -0.33 1.46
C SER A 116 -25.31 -0.96 2.52
N ALA A 117 -26.55 -1.22 2.12
CA ALA A 117 -27.54 -1.87 2.96
C ALA A 117 -27.10 -3.31 3.34
N VAL A 118 -27.44 -3.73 4.55
CA VAL A 118 -27.18 -5.08 5.06
C VAL A 118 -28.51 -5.80 5.27
N TYR A 119 -28.54 -7.10 4.95
CA TYR A 119 -29.72 -7.95 5.10
C TYR A 119 -29.40 -9.13 6.02
N ARG A 120 -30.38 -9.54 6.82
CA ARG A 120 -30.30 -10.70 7.71
C ARG A 120 -31.32 -11.77 7.37
N ASP A 121 -30.96 -13.02 7.62
CA ASP A 121 -31.90 -14.15 7.57
C ASP A 121 -32.75 -14.24 8.86
N SER A 122 -33.62 -15.26 8.94
CA SER A 122 -34.46 -15.50 10.11
C SER A 122 -33.69 -15.90 11.37
N SER A 123 -32.43 -16.31 11.23
CA SER A 123 -31.53 -16.66 12.33
C SER A 123 -30.77 -15.44 12.86
N GLY A 124 -30.86 -14.30 12.15
CA GLY A 124 -30.14 -13.08 12.46
C GLY A 124 -28.75 -12.99 11.82
N ASP A 125 -28.39 -13.91 10.92
CA ASP A 125 -27.10 -13.92 10.24
C ASP A 125 -27.12 -12.97 9.04
N ILE A 126 -26.00 -12.27 8.79
CA ILE A 126 -25.86 -11.39 7.61
C ILE A 126 -25.75 -12.26 6.35
N ILE A 127 -26.55 -11.95 5.33
CA ILE A 127 -26.59 -12.68 4.06
C ILE A 127 -26.44 -11.74 2.85
N SER A 128 -25.93 -12.29 1.75
CA SER A 128 -25.64 -11.53 0.52
C SER A 128 -26.83 -11.39 -0.44
N SER A 129 -27.91 -12.15 -0.25
CA SER A 129 -29.11 -12.08 -1.08
C SER A 129 -30.35 -12.56 -0.34
N GLY A 130 -31.48 -11.90 -0.57
CA GLY A 130 -32.73 -12.16 0.16
C GLY A 130 -32.70 -11.56 1.56
N GLY A 131 -33.48 -12.14 2.48
CA GLY A 131 -33.51 -11.71 3.88
C GLY A 131 -34.34 -10.45 4.13
N THR A 132 -34.23 -9.93 5.35
CA THR A 132 -34.87 -8.69 5.80
C THR A 132 -33.81 -7.62 5.99
N LEU A 133 -34.11 -6.39 5.58
CA LEU A 133 -33.22 -5.24 5.78
C LEU A 133 -32.93 -5.05 7.27
N ASP A 134 -31.65 -4.91 7.62
CA ASP A 134 -31.19 -4.45 8.93
C ASP A 134 -30.97 -2.92 8.85
N PRO A 135 -31.92 -2.10 9.33
CA PRO A 135 -31.81 -0.64 9.23
C PRO A 135 -30.70 -0.06 10.10
N ASP A 136 -30.22 -0.82 11.08
CA ASP A 136 -29.23 -0.39 12.06
C ASP A 136 -27.82 -0.85 11.71
N THR A 137 -27.63 -1.60 10.62
CA THR A 137 -26.30 -2.03 10.17
C THR A 137 -26.06 -1.68 8.71
N LEU A 138 -24.91 -1.07 8.42
CA LEU A 138 -24.43 -0.76 7.09
C LEU A 138 -23.08 -1.45 6.83
N LEU A 139 -22.86 -1.89 5.60
CA LEU A 139 -21.54 -2.31 5.13
C LEU A 139 -20.80 -1.05 4.70
N LEU A 140 -19.68 -0.77 5.35
CA LEU A 140 -18.74 0.27 4.96
C LEU A 140 -17.62 -0.37 4.13
N VAL A 141 -17.40 0.17 2.94
CA VAL A 141 -16.24 -0.15 2.10
C VAL A 141 -15.38 1.09 1.96
N SER A 142 -14.10 0.99 2.29
CA SER A 142 -13.10 2.02 1.99
C SER A 142 -12.26 1.59 0.80
N ASN A 143 -12.17 2.46 -0.20
CA ASN A 143 -11.36 2.27 -1.39
C ASN A 143 -10.30 3.37 -1.47
N VAL A 144 -9.06 2.96 -1.69
CA VAL A 144 -7.95 3.88 -1.97
C VAL A 144 -7.33 3.50 -3.29
N SER A 145 -7.47 4.37 -4.29
CA SER A 145 -7.01 4.16 -5.65
C SER A 145 -5.78 5.03 -5.96
N TRP A 146 -4.83 4.50 -6.73
CA TRP A 146 -3.67 5.26 -7.21
C TRP A 146 -3.16 4.70 -8.54
N SER A 147 -2.41 5.52 -9.28
CA SER A 147 -1.75 5.06 -10.52
C SER A 147 -0.48 4.29 -10.20
N ASN A 148 -0.39 3.05 -10.67
CA ASN A 148 0.83 2.24 -10.58
C ASN A 148 1.13 1.63 -11.95
N ARG A 149 2.33 1.91 -12.49
CA ARG A 149 2.82 1.36 -13.78
C ARG A 149 1.85 1.59 -14.96
N GLY A 150 1.14 2.71 -14.98
CA GLY A 150 0.24 3.09 -16.07
C GLY A 150 -1.17 2.50 -15.99
N ALA A 151 -1.53 1.88 -14.86
CA ALA A 151 -2.89 1.42 -14.58
C ALA A 151 -3.31 1.86 -13.17
N THR A 152 -4.61 2.00 -12.93
CA THR A 152 -5.14 2.24 -11.59
C THR A 152 -5.08 0.96 -10.78
N THR A 153 -4.50 1.04 -9.59
CA THR A 153 -4.54 0.01 -8.55
C THR A 153 -5.41 0.50 -7.41
N THR A 154 -6.21 -0.37 -6.83
CA THR A 154 -7.09 -0.03 -5.70
C THR A 154 -6.86 -0.98 -4.54
N LYS A 155 -6.69 -0.42 -3.34
CA LYS A 155 -6.76 -1.14 -2.07
C LYS A 155 -8.17 -0.97 -1.51
N SER A 156 -8.85 -2.08 -1.23
CA SER A 156 -10.19 -2.08 -0.65
C SER A 156 -10.19 -2.86 0.66
N ILE A 157 -10.80 -2.28 1.69
CA ILE A 157 -11.11 -2.95 2.96
C ILE A 157 -12.53 -2.60 3.38
N SER A 158 -13.19 -3.49 4.11
CA SER A 158 -14.57 -3.28 4.52
C SER A 158 -14.80 -3.69 5.96
N THR A 159 -15.85 -3.12 6.55
CA THR A 159 -16.32 -3.46 7.89
C THR A 159 -17.81 -3.17 7.99
N TYR A 160 -18.45 -3.65 9.06
CA TYR A 160 -19.84 -3.31 9.35
C TYR A 160 -19.89 -2.17 10.37
N LEU A 161 -20.68 -1.15 10.07
CA LEU A 161 -21.05 -0.10 11.02
C LEU A 161 -22.46 -0.40 11.52
N THR A 162 -22.59 -0.57 12.84
CA THR A 162 -23.89 -0.77 13.49
C THR A 162 -24.22 0.42 14.38
N ASN A 163 -25.47 0.88 14.34
CA ASN A 163 -26.01 1.86 15.26
C ASN A 163 -25.99 1.29 16.69
N LEU A 164 -25.16 1.87 17.56
CA LEU A 164 -25.04 1.45 18.96
C LEU A 164 -25.79 2.39 19.92
N SER A 165 -26.47 3.41 19.39
CA SER A 165 -26.97 4.55 20.16
C SER A 165 -28.41 4.40 20.65
N ASP A 166 -29.08 3.28 20.38
CA ASP A 166 -30.48 3.04 20.80
C ASP A 166 -30.57 2.24 22.11
N VAL A 167 -30.16 2.88 23.22
CA VAL A 167 -30.62 2.54 24.58
C VAL A 167 -31.18 3.78 25.26
#